data_AF-A0A9P5U9P8-F1
#
_entry.id   AF-A0A9P5U9P8-F1
#
_cell.length_a   1.000
_cell.length_b   1.000
_cell.length_c   1.000
_cell.angle_alpha   90.00
_cell.angle_beta   90.00
_cell.angle_gamma   90.00
#
_symmetry.space_group_name_H-M   'P 1'
#
loop_
_entity.id
_entity.type
_entity.pdbx_description
1 polymer ?
#
loop_
_entity_poly.entity_id
_entity_poly.type
_entity_poly.pdbx_seq_one_letter_code
_entity_poly.pdbx_strand_id
1 'polypeptide(L)'
;ILSCLDPGDLLRLARTSRDLRGILMSKTSGIIWRMARKSVEGLPPRPHDLNEPQYAHLLYESYCHVCECGGRCDDVYWSFRIRCCEECALKT
;
A
#
# COMPACT_ATOMS: atom_id res chain seq x y z
N ILE A 1 -0.97 13.57 14.91
CA ILE A 1 0.31 12.83 14.81
C ILE A 1 0.23 11.79 13.70
N LEU A 2 -0.62 10.75 13.79
CA LEU A 2 -0.72 9.71 12.73
C LEU A 2 -1.14 10.23 11.35
N SER A 3 -1.98 11.27 11.30
CA SER A 3 -2.41 11.91 10.05
C SER A 3 -1.33 12.71 9.31
N CYS A 4 -0.15 12.89 9.92
CA CYS A 4 0.99 13.60 9.33
C CYS A 4 2.04 12.64 8.75
N LEU A 5 1.86 11.33 8.93
CA LEU A 5 2.72 10.30 8.36
C LEU A 5 2.31 10.03 6.91
N ASP A 6 3.26 9.67 6.06
CA ASP A 6 2.91 9.18 4.73
C ASP A 6 2.23 7.80 4.82
N PRO A 7 1.50 7.37 3.78
CA PRO A 7 0.79 6.09 3.81
C PRO A 7 1.72 4.87 4.01
N GLY A 8 2.97 4.93 3.58
CA GLY A 8 3.95 3.88 3.80
C GLY A 8 4.33 3.73 5.28
N ASP A 9 4.52 4.85 5.98
CA ASP A 9 4.79 4.84 7.42
C ASP A 9 3.60 4.37 8.24
N LEU A 10 2.37 4.73 7.84
CA LEU A 10 1.16 4.17 8.44
C LEU A 10 1.07 2.65 8.29
N LEU A 11 1.46 2.11 7.13
CA LEU A 11 1.52 0.66 6.91
C LEU A 11 2.54 -0.01 7.83
N ARG A 12 3.75 0.54 7.90
CA ARG A 12 4.81 0.02 8.78
C ARG A 12 4.34 0.01 10.23
N LEU A 13 3.72 1.10 10.68
CA LEU A 13 3.18 1.22 12.03
C LEU A 13 2.05 0.22 12.30
N ALA A 14 1.17 -0.02 11.33
CA ALA A 14 0.15 -1.05 11.45
C ALA A 14 0.74 -2.47 11.55
N ARG A 15 1.98 -2.71 11.12
CA ARG A 15 2.64 -4.03 11.19
C ARG A 15 3.41 -4.24 12.49
N THR A 16 3.79 -3.18 13.21
CA THR A 16 4.57 -3.30 14.46
C THR A 16 3.72 -3.67 15.68
N SER A 17 2.41 -3.38 15.66
CA SER A 17 1.51 -3.68 16.78
C SER A 17 0.17 -4.22 16.29
N ARG A 18 -0.30 -5.30 16.92
CA ARG A 18 -1.62 -5.90 16.65
C ARG A 18 -2.76 -4.94 16.95
N ASP A 19 -2.64 -4.10 17.98
CA ASP A 19 -3.66 -3.12 18.35
C ASP A 19 -3.71 -1.98 17.33
N LEU A 20 -2.53 -1.45 16.95
CA LEU A 20 -2.44 -0.43 15.91
C LEU A 20 -2.95 -0.96 14.57
N ARG A 21 -2.68 -2.24 14.25
CA ARG A 21 -3.25 -2.89 13.08
C ARG A 21 -4.77 -2.88 13.11
N GLY A 22 -5.37 -3.28 14.25
CA GLY A 22 -6.81 -3.32 14.43
C GLY A 22 -7.46 -1.94 14.24
N ILE A 23 -6.82 -0.90 14.76
CA ILE A 23 -7.29 0.49 14.61
C ILE A 23 -7.09 0.96 13.17
N LEU A 24 -5.88 0.89 12.63
CA LEU A 24 -5.52 1.48 11.33
C LEU A 24 -6.20 0.76 10.16
N MET A 25 -6.45 -0.54 10.24
CA MET A 25 -7.12 -1.30 9.17
C MET A 25 -8.66 -1.27 9.30
N SER A 26 -9.20 -0.58 10.30
CA SER A 26 -10.65 -0.42 10.45
C SER A 26 -11.22 0.66 9.53
N LYS A 27 -12.53 0.57 9.25
CA LYS A 27 -13.25 1.55 8.40
C LYS A 27 -13.18 2.98 8.96
N THR A 28 -13.14 3.15 10.29
CA THR A 28 -13.10 4.46 10.95
C THR A 28 -11.78 5.20 10.69
N SER A 29 -10.69 4.45 10.53
CA SER A 29 -9.38 5.02 10.19
C SER A 29 -9.24 5.47 8.74
N GLY A 30 -10.25 5.26 7.88
CA GLY A 30 -10.19 5.68 6.49
C GLY A 30 -9.94 7.19 6.29
N ILE A 31 -10.33 8.03 7.25
CA ILE A 31 -10.01 9.46 7.24
C ILE A 31 -8.50 9.68 7.43
N ILE A 32 -7.87 8.97 8.37
CA ILE A 32 -6.42 9.08 8.65
C ILE A 32 -5.62 8.76 7.39
N TRP A 33 -5.94 7.66 6.73
CA TRP A 33 -5.28 7.26 5.48
C TRP A 33 -5.48 8.27 4.35
N ARG A 34 -6.69 8.81 4.21
CA ARG A 34 -6.96 9.84 3.20
C ARG A 34 -6.15 11.10 3.46
N MET A 35 -6.01 11.50 4.72
CA MET A 35 -5.18 12.65 5.09
C MET A 35 -3.70 12.38 4.80
N ALA A 36 -3.19 11.22 5.19
CA ALA A 36 -1.83 10.77 4.89
C ALA A 36 -1.53 10.71 3.38
N ARG A 37 -2.48 10.23 2.56
CA ARG A 37 -2.31 10.24 1.10
C ARG A 37 -2.28 11.67 0.54
N LYS A 38 -3.14 12.55 1.05
CA LYS A 38 -3.20 13.95 0.61
C LYS A 38 -1.98 14.78 1.01
N SER A 39 -1.23 14.38 2.03
CA SER A 39 0.01 15.06 2.42
C SER A 39 1.20 14.73 1.52
N VAL A 40 1.08 13.76 0.62
CA VAL A 40 2.14 13.40 -0.33
C VAL A 40 1.77 13.91 -1.72
N GLU A 41 2.61 14.77 -2.28
CA GLU A 41 2.45 15.28 -3.65
C GLU A 41 2.97 14.27 -4.69
N GLY A 42 2.41 14.32 -5.90
CA GLY A 42 2.87 13.49 -7.03
C GLY A 42 2.45 12.01 -6.99
N LEU A 43 1.61 11.59 -6.04
CA LEU A 43 1.07 10.23 -6.05
C LEU A 43 0.10 10.00 -7.22
N PRO A 44 0.10 8.80 -7.82
CA PRO A 44 -0.90 8.41 -8.82
C PRO A 44 -2.34 8.59 -8.29
N PRO A 45 -3.35 8.75 -9.15
CA PRO A 45 -4.73 8.73 -8.68
C PRO A 45 -5.06 7.37 -8.07
N ARG A 46 -5.69 7.37 -6.88
CA ARG A 46 -6.19 6.14 -6.24
C ARG A 46 -7.30 5.54 -7.10
N PRO A 47 -7.18 4.28 -7.55
CA PRO A 47 -8.26 3.59 -8.22
C PRO A 47 -9.51 3.44 -7.36
N HIS A 48 -10.71 3.52 -7.96
CA HIS A 48 -11.98 3.46 -7.22
C HIS A 48 -12.19 2.13 -6.49
N ASP A 49 -11.64 1.04 -7.02
CA ASP A 49 -11.70 -0.32 -6.49
C ASP A 49 -10.81 -0.56 -5.26
N LEU A 50 -9.82 0.30 -5.00
CA LEU A 50 -8.91 0.15 -3.87
C LEU A 50 -9.29 1.06 -2.69
N ASN A 51 -9.36 0.52 -1.49
CA ASN A 51 -9.39 1.36 -0.29
C ASN A 51 -8.02 2.01 -0.02
N GLU A 52 -7.98 3.01 0.87
CA GLU A 52 -6.76 3.78 1.13
C GLU A 52 -5.59 2.90 1.65
N PRO A 53 -5.79 1.97 2.62
CA PRO A 53 -4.74 1.00 3.00
C PRO A 53 -4.24 0.11 1.85
N GLN A 54 -5.14 -0.42 1.02
CA GLN A 54 -4.77 -1.27 -0.13
C GLN A 54 -3.97 -0.49 -1.17
N TYR A 55 -4.37 0.75 -1.42
CA TYR A 55 -3.65 1.66 -2.31
C TYR A 55 -2.26 1.99 -1.77
N ALA A 56 -2.16 2.29 -0.47
CA ALA A 56 -0.88 2.48 0.19
C ALA A 56 -0.01 1.22 0.06
N HIS A 57 -0.59 0.02 0.25
CA HIS A 57 0.15 -1.23 0.16
C HIS A 57 0.74 -1.40 -1.24
N LEU A 58 -0.09 -1.16 -2.27
CA LEU A 58 0.34 -1.21 -3.66
C LEU A 58 1.45 -0.19 -3.97
N LEU A 59 1.45 0.98 -3.35
CA LEU A 59 2.48 1.99 -3.59
C LEU A 59 3.79 1.71 -2.86
N TYR A 60 3.73 1.34 -1.58
CA TYR A 60 4.89 1.37 -0.69
C TYR A 60 5.50 0.01 -0.39
N GLU A 61 4.77 -1.08 -0.60
CA GLU A 61 5.35 -2.42 -0.52
C GLU A 61 6.03 -2.74 -1.84
N SER A 62 7.23 -3.32 -1.80
CA SER A 62 8.06 -3.55 -2.99
C SER A 62 8.37 -5.03 -3.19
N TYR A 63 7.41 -5.91 -2.90
CA TYR A 63 7.57 -7.35 -3.06
C TYR A 63 6.61 -7.90 -4.11
N CYS A 64 6.90 -9.09 -4.64
CA CYS A 64 6.04 -9.73 -5.62
C CYS A 64 4.77 -10.29 -4.95
N HIS A 65 3.59 -9.82 -5.36
CA HIS A 65 2.31 -10.30 -4.83
C HIS A 65 1.95 -11.73 -5.30
N VAL A 66 2.68 -12.28 -6.28
CA VAL A 66 2.42 -13.63 -6.82
C VAL A 66 3.20 -14.70 -6.06
N CYS A 67 4.51 -14.50 -5.89
CA CYS A 67 5.38 -15.50 -5.29
C CYS A 67 5.85 -15.17 -3.87
N GLU A 68 5.64 -13.93 -3.39
CA GLU A 68 6.07 -13.41 -2.09
C GLU A 68 7.59 -13.49 -1.80
N CYS A 69 8.37 -14.12 -2.69
CA CYS A 69 9.79 -14.42 -2.56
C CYS A 69 10.66 -13.67 -3.58
N GLY A 70 10.04 -12.95 -4.52
CA GLY A 70 10.76 -12.19 -5.54
C GLY A 70 11.55 -11.03 -4.93
N GLY A 71 12.63 -10.64 -5.61
CA GLY A 71 13.39 -9.43 -5.29
C GLY A 71 12.53 -8.15 -5.32
N ARG A 72 13.17 -7.01 -5.11
CA ARG A 72 12.50 -5.72 -5.05
C ARG A 72 11.73 -5.43 -6.35
N CYS A 73 10.41 -5.31 -6.25
CA CYS A 73 9.52 -5.02 -7.37
C CYS A 73 9.14 -3.53 -7.35
N ASP A 74 9.84 -2.71 -8.13
CA ASP A 74 9.65 -1.25 -8.15
C ASP A 74 8.49 -0.79 -9.04
N ASP A 75 8.10 -1.59 -10.04
CA ASP A 75 7.00 -1.26 -10.94
C ASP A 75 5.64 -1.80 -10.46
N VAL A 76 4.61 -0.97 -10.65
CA VAL A 76 3.21 -1.30 -10.37
C VAL A 76 2.48 -1.61 -11.67
N TYR A 77 1.94 -2.82 -11.78
CA TYR A 77 1.03 -3.20 -12.86
C TYR A 77 -0.38 -2.69 -12.54
N TRP A 78 -0.64 -1.43 -12.88
CA TRP A 78 -1.89 -0.73 -12.52
C TRP A 78 -3.15 -1.44 -12.98
N SER A 79 -3.17 -2.05 -14.17
CA SER A 79 -4.34 -2.78 -14.68
C SER A 79 -4.74 -3.96 -13.79
N PHE A 80 -3.77 -4.57 -13.11
CA PHE A 80 -3.96 -5.74 -12.26
C PHE A 80 -3.89 -5.44 -10.76
N ARG A 81 -3.56 -4.20 -10.37
CA ARG A 81 -3.38 -3.78 -8.97
C ARG A 81 -2.33 -4.61 -8.22
N ILE A 82 -1.29 -5.06 -8.91
CA ILE A 82 -0.22 -5.87 -8.31
C ILE A 82 1.17 -5.34 -8.62
N ARG A 83 2.11 -5.73 -7.77
CA ARG A 83 3.54 -5.73 -8.07
C ARG A 83 3.98 -7.15 -8.34
N CYS A 84 4.80 -7.32 -9.37
CA CYS A 84 5.21 -8.64 -9.83
C CYS A 84 6.68 -8.60 -10.23
N CYS A 85 7.45 -9.61 -9.84
CA CYS A 85 8.81 -9.75 -10.33
C CYS A 85 8.79 -10.18 -11.82
N GLU A 86 9.89 -9.92 -12.52
CA GLU A 86 10.03 -10.28 -13.94
C GLU A 86 9.76 -11.77 -14.19
N GLU A 87 10.26 -12.65 -13.32
CA GLU A 87 10.05 -14.09 -13.44
C GLU A 87 8.57 -14.50 -13.39
N CYS A 88 7.76 -13.82 -12.58
CA CYS A 88 6.33 -14.09 -12.46
C CYS A 88 5.54 -13.40 -13.57
N ALA A 89 6.01 -12.24 -14.06
CA ALA A 89 5.42 -11.54 -15.19
C ALA A 89 5.57 -12.33 -16.50
N LEU A 90 6.71 -13.01 -16.70
CA LEU A 90 6.98 -13.84 -17.88
C LEU A 90 6.22 -15.18 -17.89
N LYS A 91 5.68 -15.62 -16.75
CA LYS A 91 4.92 -16.86 -16.60
C LYS A 91 3.41 -16.68 -16.79
N THR A 92 2.96 -15.43 -16.94
CA THR A 92 1.55 -15.07 -17.14
C THR A 92 1.29 -14.82 -18.62
#